data_AF-A0A563UA97-F1
#
_entry.id   AF-A0A563UA97-F1
#
_cell.length_a   1.000
_cell.length_b   1.000
_cell.length_c   1.000
_cell.angle_alpha   90.00
_cell.angle_beta   90.00
_cell.angle_gamma   90.00
#
_symmetry.space_group_name_H-M   'P 1'
#
loop_
_entity.id
_entity.type
_entity.pdbx_description
1 polymer ?
#
loop_
_entity_poly.entity_id
_entity_poly.type
_entity_poly.pdbx_seq_one_letter_code
_entity_poly.pdbx_strand_id
1 'polypeptide(L)'
;MLKLYNSNKKKIRGWKRRLKYIDRWGKIIAIPSLVTFNKTGYDYERCYLPSFYKLIRRQPPLWVYKIIIGKFITAFNQWESIFKSHGSPFDLILWLYDPAYIQSEIICYKIDQIGEHKRFYWESKLSKPFPFQKLFSPFYDLEQFEWILGDDSNIIFQSEIEDDGLDVNDYLKEGYTKHLHAQHGVYYEKRNGDIWIGRRKLVKDSNTNAN
;
A
#
# COMPACT_ATOMS: atom_id res chain seq x y z
N MET A 1 -26.08 42.52 -16.96
CA MET A 1 -25.42 41.39 -17.64
C MET A 1 -24.08 41.09 -16.93
N LEU A 2 -24.11 40.30 -15.85
CA LEU A 2 -22.90 39.92 -15.09
C LEU A 2 -22.26 38.69 -15.73
N LYS A 3 -21.10 38.86 -16.37
CA LYS A 3 -20.29 37.75 -16.88
C LYS A 3 -19.66 37.01 -15.70
N LEU A 4 -20.23 35.86 -15.34
CA LEU A 4 -19.58 34.86 -14.49
C LEU A 4 -18.32 34.35 -15.19
N TYR A 5 -17.17 34.92 -14.83
CA TYR A 5 -15.87 34.55 -15.39
C TYR A 5 -15.50 33.13 -14.89
N ASN A 6 -15.45 32.20 -15.85
CA ASN A 6 -15.43 30.77 -15.62
C ASN A 6 -14.04 30.28 -15.15
N SER A 7 -13.78 30.35 -13.85
CA SER A 7 -12.58 29.89 -13.12
C SER A 7 -12.30 28.37 -13.22
N ASN A 8 -13.26 27.57 -13.71
CA ASN A 8 -13.22 26.11 -13.66
C ASN A 8 -12.35 25.43 -14.75
N LYS A 9 -12.05 26.11 -15.87
CA LYS A 9 -11.30 25.49 -16.99
C LYS A 9 -9.85 25.10 -16.62
N LYS A 10 -9.19 25.87 -15.75
CA LYS A 10 -7.80 25.58 -15.30
C LYS A 10 -7.73 24.33 -14.41
N LYS A 11 -8.74 24.13 -13.54
CA LYS A 11 -8.83 22.95 -12.64
C LYS A 11 -8.97 21.64 -13.43
N ILE A 12 -9.76 21.65 -14.50
CA ILE A 12 -9.96 20.49 -15.39
C ILE A 12 -8.66 20.08 -16.10
N ARG A 13 -7.88 21.05 -16.61
CA ARG A 13 -6.60 20.77 -17.28
C ARG A 13 -5.56 20.18 -16.32
N GLY A 14 -5.51 20.66 -15.09
CA GLY A 14 -4.60 20.16 -14.05
C GLY A 14 -4.86 18.68 -13.73
N TRP A 15 -6.13 18.30 -13.58
CA TRP A 15 -6.51 16.91 -13.32
C TRP A 15 -6.23 16.00 -14.52
N LYS A 16 -6.55 16.43 -15.75
CA LYS A 16 -6.23 15.66 -16.95
C LYS A 16 -4.75 15.33 -17.06
N ARG A 17 -3.87 16.28 -16.72
CA ARG A 17 -2.41 16.05 -16.68
C ARG A 17 -2.03 15.03 -15.60
N ARG A 18 -2.59 15.14 -14.39
CA ARG A 18 -2.35 14.18 -13.30
C ARG A 18 -2.80 12.77 -13.66
N LEU A 19 -3.97 12.62 -14.26
CA LEU A 19 -4.48 11.31 -14.71
C LEU A 19 -3.55 10.67 -15.74
N LYS A 20 -3.05 11.45 -16.71
CA LYS A 20 -2.03 10.95 -17.66
C LYS A 20 -0.75 10.47 -16.97
N TYR A 21 -0.32 11.14 -15.90
CA TYR A 21 0.83 10.67 -15.11
C TYR A 21 0.52 9.37 -14.39
N ILE A 22 -0.67 9.23 -13.80
CA ILE A 22 -1.11 7.98 -13.15
C ILE A 22 -1.18 6.84 -14.18
N ASP A 23 -1.67 7.09 -15.38
CA ASP A 23 -1.68 6.10 -16.46
C ASP A 23 -0.27 5.67 -16.87
N ARG A 24 0.66 6.62 -16.98
CA ARG A 24 2.06 6.33 -17.30
C ARG A 24 2.72 5.53 -16.18
N TRP A 25 2.55 5.97 -14.93
CA TRP A 25 3.07 5.27 -13.76
C TRP A 25 2.52 3.84 -13.67
N GLY A 26 1.21 3.65 -13.87
CA GLY A 26 0.58 2.33 -13.88
C GLY A 26 1.18 1.38 -14.92
N LYS A 27 1.61 1.88 -16.07
CA LYS A 27 2.32 1.08 -17.09
C LYS A 27 3.73 0.69 -16.67
N ILE A 28 4.41 1.56 -15.91
CA ILE A 28 5.78 1.31 -15.43
C ILE A 28 5.75 0.20 -14.39
N ILE A 29 4.87 0.30 -13.38
CA ILE A 29 4.81 -0.68 -12.29
C ILE A 29 4.27 -2.04 -12.71
N ALA A 30 3.70 -2.18 -13.91
CA ALA A 30 3.09 -3.43 -14.36
C ALA A 30 4.11 -4.54 -14.61
N ILE A 31 5.40 -4.22 -14.69
CA ILE A 31 6.48 -5.18 -14.97
C ILE A 31 7.41 -5.23 -13.75
N PRO A 32 7.49 -6.36 -13.04
CA PRO A 32 8.44 -6.53 -11.93
C PRO A 32 9.87 -6.68 -12.43
N SER A 33 10.82 -6.32 -11.57
CA SER A 33 12.24 -6.62 -11.74
C SER A 33 12.58 -8.01 -11.20
N LEU A 34 12.59 -9.00 -12.10
CA LEU A 34 13.07 -10.35 -11.76
C LEU A 34 14.55 -10.37 -11.33
N VAL A 35 15.35 -9.41 -11.80
CA VAL A 35 16.75 -9.26 -11.38
C VAL A 35 16.83 -8.89 -9.90
N THR A 36 16.03 -7.91 -9.47
CA THR A 36 15.94 -7.51 -8.07
C THR A 36 15.43 -8.69 -7.24
N PHE A 37 14.31 -9.27 -7.64
CA PHE A 37 13.69 -10.41 -6.96
C PHE A 37 14.67 -11.55 -6.69
N ASN A 38 15.44 -11.97 -7.71
CA ASN A 38 16.40 -13.06 -7.57
C ASN A 38 17.60 -12.69 -6.68
N LYS A 39 17.98 -11.42 -6.62
CA LYS A 39 19.13 -10.94 -5.84
C LYS A 39 18.81 -10.69 -4.37
N THR A 40 17.66 -10.08 -4.07
CA THR A 40 17.29 -9.64 -2.73
C THR A 40 16.22 -10.52 -2.07
N GLY A 41 15.60 -11.42 -2.84
CA GLY A 41 14.49 -12.24 -2.37
C GLY A 41 13.14 -11.53 -2.36
N TYR A 42 13.06 -10.30 -2.87
CA TYR A 42 11.79 -9.59 -3.03
C TYR A 42 11.89 -8.50 -4.09
N ASP A 43 10.76 -8.09 -4.63
CA ASP A 43 10.63 -6.90 -5.48
C ASP A 43 9.34 -6.16 -5.13
N TYR A 44 9.32 -4.84 -5.31
CA TYR A 44 8.17 -4.03 -4.94
C TYR A 44 8.08 -2.75 -5.76
N GLU A 45 6.86 -2.26 -5.91
CA GLU A 45 6.58 -0.96 -6.51
C GLU A 45 5.59 -0.17 -5.65
N ARG A 46 5.99 1.05 -5.28
CA ARG A 46 5.17 1.97 -4.50
C ARG A 46 4.46 2.97 -5.41
N CYS A 47 3.33 3.50 -4.95
CA CYS A 47 2.72 4.66 -5.58
C CYS A 47 3.65 5.87 -5.50
N TYR A 48 4.42 6.13 -6.56
CA TYR A 48 5.26 7.31 -6.68
C TYR A 48 4.64 8.32 -7.66
N LEU A 49 3.95 9.31 -7.09
CA LEU A 49 3.31 10.38 -7.85
C LEU A 49 3.88 11.73 -7.39
N PRO A 50 4.80 12.36 -8.15
CA PRO A 50 5.52 13.57 -7.72
C PRO A 50 4.63 14.74 -7.25
N SER A 51 3.39 14.80 -7.74
CA SER A 51 2.42 15.82 -7.31
C SER A 51 1.99 15.70 -5.84
N PHE A 52 2.21 14.53 -5.24
CA PHE A 52 1.84 14.18 -3.86
C PHE A 52 3.07 14.00 -2.95
N TYR A 53 4.26 13.82 -3.54
CA TYR A 53 5.56 13.75 -2.86
C TYR A 53 6.30 15.10 -2.89
N LYS A 54 5.63 16.18 -2.48
CA LYS A 54 6.28 17.47 -2.23
C LYS A 54 6.80 17.54 -0.80
N LEU A 55 7.48 18.63 -0.42
CA LEU A 55 7.97 18.89 0.94
C LEU A 55 6.89 18.62 2.00
N ILE A 56 5.64 19.00 1.71
CA ILE A 56 4.47 18.56 2.46
C ILE A 56 3.78 17.46 1.65
N ARG A 57 3.84 16.23 2.16
CA ARG A 57 3.14 15.08 1.58
C ARG A 57 1.65 15.35 1.58
N ARG A 58 0.99 15.14 0.44
CA ARG A 58 -0.46 15.34 0.28
C ARG A 58 -1.09 14.05 -0.18
N GLN A 59 -2.19 13.67 0.45
CA GLN A 59 -2.94 12.50 -0.01
C GLN A 59 -3.85 12.87 -1.20
N PRO A 60 -3.94 12.02 -2.23
CA PRO A 60 -4.91 12.19 -3.28
C PRO A 60 -6.35 12.15 -2.72
N PRO A 61 -7.32 12.85 -3.35
CA PRO A 61 -8.73 12.61 -3.08
C PRO A 61 -9.08 11.13 -3.30
N LEU A 62 -10.07 10.62 -2.56
CA LEU A 62 -10.48 9.21 -2.62
C LEU A 62 -10.77 8.72 -4.04
N TRP A 63 -11.44 9.52 -4.88
CA TRP A 63 -11.74 9.13 -6.26
C TRP A 63 -10.48 8.92 -7.12
N VAL A 64 -9.39 9.64 -6.84
CA VAL A 64 -8.09 9.44 -7.50
C VAL A 64 -7.41 8.20 -6.94
N TYR A 65 -7.52 7.97 -5.63
CA TYR A 65 -6.99 6.76 -5.01
C TYR A 65 -7.63 5.50 -5.58
N LYS A 66 -8.94 5.53 -5.86
CA LYS A 66 -9.61 4.44 -6.58
C LYS A 66 -8.97 4.17 -7.94
N ILE A 67 -8.58 5.19 -8.70
CA ILE A 67 -7.88 5.00 -9.99
C ILE A 67 -6.51 4.36 -9.78
N ILE A 68 -5.78 4.78 -8.73
CA ILE A 68 -4.48 4.21 -8.36
C ILE A 68 -4.63 2.71 -8.02
N ILE A 69 -5.64 2.33 -7.23
CA ILE A 69 -5.97 0.93 -6.91
C ILE A 69 -6.18 0.13 -8.21
N GLY A 70 -6.92 0.66 -9.17
CA GLY A 70 -7.11 0.00 -10.47
C GLY A 70 -5.80 -0.28 -11.22
N LYS A 71 -4.82 0.64 -11.13
CA LYS A 71 -3.47 0.41 -11.69
C LYS A 71 -2.71 -0.66 -10.92
N PHE A 72 -2.78 -0.66 -9.59
CA PHE A 72 -2.18 -1.71 -8.79
C PHE A 72 -2.78 -3.09 -9.09
N ILE A 73 -4.09 -3.22 -9.24
CA ILE A 73 -4.73 -4.50 -9.57
C ILE A 73 -4.30 -4.99 -10.96
N THR A 74 -4.16 -4.08 -11.92
CA THR A 74 -3.63 -4.42 -13.25
C THR A 74 -2.18 -4.91 -13.14
N ALA A 75 -1.34 -4.22 -12.38
CA ALA A 75 0.03 -4.65 -12.12
C ALA A 75 0.08 -5.99 -11.38
N PHE A 76 -0.78 -6.19 -10.39
CA PHE A 76 -0.89 -7.43 -9.62
C PHE A 76 -1.17 -8.63 -10.52
N ASN A 77 -2.16 -8.52 -11.41
CA ASN A 77 -2.48 -9.59 -12.35
C ASN A 77 -1.29 -9.90 -13.28
N GLN A 78 -0.56 -8.86 -13.73
CA GLN A 78 0.59 -9.03 -14.59
C GLN A 78 1.78 -9.65 -13.86
N TRP A 79 2.08 -9.18 -12.64
CA TRP A 79 3.12 -9.71 -11.77
C TRP A 79 2.87 -11.19 -11.47
N GLU A 80 1.64 -11.53 -11.12
CA GLU A 80 1.27 -12.91 -10.84
C GLU A 80 1.53 -13.84 -12.04
N SER A 81 1.17 -13.41 -13.26
CA SER A 81 1.44 -14.17 -14.48
C SER A 81 2.94 -14.35 -14.73
N ILE A 82 3.72 -13.28 -14.53
CA ILE A 82 5.18 -13.28 -14.71
C ILE A 82 5.86 -14.20 -13.68
N PHE A 83 5.51 -14.09 -12.40
CA PHE A 83 6.11 -14.92 -11.35
C PHE A 83 5.68 -16.39 -11.45
N LYS A 84 4.43 -16.69 -11.85
CA LYS A 84 4.02 -18.06 -12.17
C LYS A 84 4.87 -18.66 -13.29
N SER A 85 5.14 -17.87 -14.34
CA SER A 85 5.98 -18.30 -15.47
C SER A 85 7.47 -18.43 -15.09
N HIS A 86 7.93 -17.66 -14.10
CA HIS A 86 9.29 -17.74 -13.55
C HIS A 86 9.53 -19.03 -12.74
N GLY A 87 8.48 -19.67 -12.24
CA GLY A 87 8.54 -21.00 -11.61
C GLY A 87 9.10 -21.03 -10.19
N SER A 88 9.50 -19.89 -9.62
CA SER A 88 9.90 -19.80 -8.20
C SER A 88 8.67 -19.62 -7.31
N PRO A 89 8.58 -20.28 -6.15
CA PRO A 89 7.54 -19.98 -5.16
C PRO A 89 7.61 -18.51 -4.73
N PHE A 90 6.44 -17.87 -4.63
CA PHE A 90 6.34 -16.46 -4.28
C PHE A 90 5.06 -16.14 -3.49
N ASP A 91 5.12 -15.07 -2.68
CA ASP A 91 3.97 -14.46 -2.02
C ASP A 91 3.77 -13.04 -2.57
N LEU A 92 2.73 -12.87 -3.40
CA LEU A 92 2.38 -11.60 -4.02
C LEU A 92 1.28 -10.90 -3.22
N ILE A 93 1.55 -9.65 -2.86
CA ILE A 93 0.76 -8.90 -1.90
C ILE A 93 0.47 -7.50 -2.44
N LEU A 94 -0.75 -7.02 -2.19
CA LEU A 94 -1.16 -5.65 -2.42
C LEU A 94 -1.37 -4.96 -1.07
N TRP A 95 -0.59 -3.93 -0.77
CA TRP A 95 -0.76 -3.10 0.42
C TRP A 95 -1.54 -1.83 0.08
N LEU A 96 -2.71 -1.67 0.67
CA LEU A 96 -3.53 -0.47 0.53
C LEU A 96 -3.57 0.30 1.85
N TYR A 97 -2.96 1.47 1.87
CA TYR A 97 -2.91 2.31 3.06
C TYR A 97 -4.17 3.19 3.17
N ASP A 98 -4.60 3.51 4.38
CA ASP A 98 -5.71 4.41 4.67
C ASP A 98 -5.48 5.15 6.00
N PRO A 99 -5.33 6.49 6.02
CA PRO A 99 -5.52 7.45 4.92
C PRO A 99 -4.27 7.71 4.06
N ALA A 100 -3.15 7.04 4.32
CA ALA A 100 -1.87 7.31 3.68
C ALA A 100 -1.74 6.73 2.25
N TYR A 101 -2.73 6.97 1.40
CA TYR A 101 -2.91 6.37 0.07
C TYR A 101 -1.66 6.26 -0.80
N ILE A 102 -0.79 7.27 -0.81
CA ILE A 102 0.43 7.26 -1.63
C ILE A 102 1.51 6.27 -1.14
N GLN A 103 1.37 5.75 0.08
CA GLN A 103 2.25 4.71 0.62
C GLN A 103 1.86 3.31 0.13
N SER A 104 0.72 3.16 -0.56
CA SER A 104 0.28 1.88 -1.10
C SER A 104 1.28 1.29 -2.09
N GLU A 105 1.38 -0.04 -2.09
CA GLU A 105 2.43 -0.78 -2.79
C GLU A 105 1.90 -2.12 -3.30
N ILE A 106 2.57 -2.62 -4.34
CA ILE A 106 2.57 -4.03 -4.69
C ILE A 106 3.94 -4.60 -4.33
N ILE A 107 3.97 -5.76 -3.68
CA ILE A 107 5.21 -6.40 -3.25
C ILE A 107 5.14 -7.90 -3.47
N CYS A 108 6.25 -8.47 -3.93
CA CYS A 108 6.41 -9.90 -4.12
C CYS A 108 7.61 -10.38 -3.30
N TYR A 109 7.39 -11.35 -2.42
CA TYR A 109 8.44 -12.01 -1.66
C TYR A 109 8.72 -13.39 -2.24
N LYS A 110 9.99 -13.76 -2.30
CA LYS A 110 10.39 -15.16 -2.48
C LYS A 110 10.08 -15.91 -1.18
N ILE A 111 9.48 -17.08 -1.32
CA ILE A 111 9.13 -17.98 -0.23
C ILE A 111 9.74 -19.36 -0.52
N ASP A 112 9.76 -20.22 0.50
CA ASP A 112 10.39 -21.53 0.37
C ASP A 112 9.43 -22.54 -0.28
N GLN A 113 8.14 -22.46 0.04
CA GLN A 113 7.12 -23.37 -0.45
C GLN A 113 5.89 -22.65 -1.02
N ILE A 114 5.29 -23.23 -2.05
CA ILE A 114 4.04 -22.73 -2.63
C ILE A 114 2.95 -22.75 -1.56
N GLY A 115 2.26 -21.62 -1.38
CA GLY A 115 1.18 -21.47 -0.39
C GLY A 115 1.66 -20.93 0.96
N GLU A 116 2.96 -20.73 1.16
CA GLU A 116 3.44 -19.95 2.30
C GLU A 116 3.10 -18.46 2.14
N HIS A 117 2.90 -17.79 3.27
CA HIS A 117 2.64 -16.36 3.32
C HIS A 117 3.63 -15.68 4.24
N LYS A 118 4.18 -14.55 3.78
CA LYS A 118 4.97 -13.66 4.61
C LYS A 118 4.09 -13.09 5.72
N ARG A 119 4.44 -13.37 6.97
CA ARG A 119 3.79 -12.76 8.14
C ARG A 119 4.49 -11.48 8.54
N PHE A 120 3.71 -10.52 9.02
CA PHE A 120 4.23 -9.22 9.43
C PHE A 120 3.97 -8.98 10.91
N TYR A 121 4.97 -8.47 11.64
CA TYR A 121 4.81 -8.20 13.07
C TYR A 121 3.82 -7.07 13.35
N TRP A 122 3.51 -6.26 12.34
CA TRP A 122 2.57 -5.13 12.38
C TRP A 122 1.16 -5.51 11.90
N GLU A 123 0.84 -6.80 11.81
CA GLU A 123 -0.56 -7.23 11.70
C GLU A 123 -1.35 -6.76 12.93
N SER A 124 -2.49 -6.13 12.69
CA SER A 124 -3.23 -5.44 13.74
C SER A 124 -3.96 -6.43 14.64
N LYS A 125 -4.01 -6.11 15.93
CA LYS A 125 -4.86 -6.83 16.90
C LYS A 125 -6.33 -6.39 16.81
N LEU A 126 -6.62 -5.31 16.09
CA LEU A 126 -7.98 -4.82 15.92
C LEU A 126 -8.74 -5.71 14.93
N SER A 127 -10.00 -5.99 15.26
CA SER A 127 -10.93 -6.62 14.32
C SER A 127 -11.71 -5.53 13.59
N LYS A 128 -11.30 -5.25 12.34
CA LYS A 128 -11.99 -4.31 11.45
C LYS A 128 -12.18 -4.97 10.09
N PRO A 129 -13.37 -4.90 9.47
CA PRO A 129 -13.57 -5.42 8.13
C PRO A 129 -12.93 -4.50 7.08
N PHE A 130 -12.47 -5.10 5.98
CA PHE A 130 -11.97 -4.35 4.83
C PHE A 130 -13.07 -3.41 4.28
N PRO A 131 -12.77 -2.13 3.98
CA PRO A 131 -13.78 -1.12 3.68
C PRO A 131 -14.23 -1.18 2.20
N PHE A 132 -14.85 -2.29 1.79
CA PHE A 132 -15.31 -2.52 0.41
C PHE A 132 -16.15 -1.37 -0.15
N GLN A 133 -17.12 -0.86 0.62
CA GLN A 133 -17.99 0.24 0.17
C GLN A 133 -17.21 1.52 -0.12
N LYS A 134 -16.23 1.86 0.72
CA LYS A 134 -15.38 3.06 0.54
C LYS A 134 -14.56 2.95 -0.75
N LEU A 135 -13.98 1.77 -1.00
CA LEU A 135 -13.05 1.53 -2.10
C LEU A 135 -13.69 0.98 -3.37
N PHE A 136 -15.00 0.71 -3.37
CA PHE A 136 -15.72 0.18 -4.53
C PHE A 136 -15.51 1.01 -5.80
N SER A 137 -15.29 0.31 -6.92
CA SER A 137 -15.20 0.89 -8.26
C SER A 137 -15.63 -0.15 -9.30
N PRO A 138 -16.33 0.25 -10.38
CA PRO A 138 -16.68 -0.68 -11.47
C PRO A 138 -15.48 -1.12 -12.31
N PHE A 139 -14.29 -0.54 -12.10
CA PHE A 139 -13.10 -0.80 -12.92
C PHE A 139 -12.20 -1.91 -12.40
N TYR A 140 -12.51 -2.46 -11.22
CA TYR A 140 -11.76 -3.56 -10.61
C TYR A 140 -12.61 -4.26 -9.56
N ASP A 141 -12.19 -5.46 -9.20
CA ASP A 141 -12.80 -6.24 -8.14
C ASP A 141 -11.81 -6.40 -6.97
N LEU A 142 -12.22 -6.01 -5.76
CA LEU A 142 -11.45 -6.19 -4.53
C LEU A 142 -11.87 -7.46 -3.79
N GLU A 143 -13.00 -8.08 -4.15
CA GLU A 143 -13.51 -9.30 -3.52
C GLU A 143 -12.71 -10.54 -3.93
N GLN A 144 -11.94 -10.47 -5.02
CA GLN A 144 -10.96 -11.49 -5.41
C GLN A 144 -9.78 -11.63 -4.43
N PHE A 145 -9.66 -10.72 -3.44
CA PHE A 145 -8.60 -10.74 -2.44
C PHE A 145 -9.13 -11.11 -1.05
N GLU A 146 -8.30 -11.81 -0.29
CA GLU A 146 -8.37 -11.87 1.17
C GLU A 146 -7.57 -10.72 1.76
N TRP A 147 -8.18 -10.02 2.73
CA TRP A 147 -7.62 -8.82 3.32
C TRP A 147 -7.34 -9.03 4.80
N ILE A 148 -6.10 -8.75 5.20
CA ILE A 148 -5.67 -8.72 6.59
C ILE A 148 -5.40 -7.26 6.98
N LEU A 149 -5.81 -6.88 8.19
CA LEU A 149 -5.52 -5.55 8.73
C LEU A 149 -4.11 -5.52 9.34
N GLY A 150 -3.33 -4.52 8.98
CA GLY A 150 -2.10 -4.10 9.64
C GLY A 150 -2.21 -2.66 10.16
N ASP A 151 -1.33 -2.30 11.08
CA ASP A 151 -1.24 -0.96 11.64
C ASP A 151 -0.18 -0.13 10.89
N ASP A 152 -0.59 1.03 10.38
CA ASP A 152 0.34 2.05 9.88
C ASP A 152 0.77 2.90 11.07
N SER A 153 1.99 2.71 11.55
CA SER A 153 2.53 3.37 12.74
C SER A 153 3.81 4.11 12.44
N ASN A 154 3.96 5.31 13.02
CA ASN A 154 5.26 5.95 13.16
C ASN A 154 5.95 5.43 14.41
N ILE A 155 7.19 5.00 14.25
CA ILE A 155 8.07 4.61 15.34
C ILE A 155 9.21 5.62 15.41
N ILE A 156 9.54 6.07 16.61
CA ILE A 156 10.72 6.87 16.90
C ILE A 156 11.42 6.29 18.12
N PHE A 157 12.73 6.09 18.05
CA PHE A 157 13.50 5.56 19.17
C PHE A 157 13.85 6.66 20.16
N GLN A 158 13.96 6.33 21.44
CA GLN A 158 14.35 7.31 22.46
C GLN A 158 15.72 7.94 22.14
N SER A 159 16.66 7.15 21.62
CA SER A 159 17.98 7.65 21.20
C SER A 159 17.88 8.71 20.11
N GLU A 160 16.95 8.57 19.15
CA GLU A 160 16.75 9.55 18.08
C GLU A 160 16.21 10.89 18.64
N ILE A 161 15.32 10.82 19.64
CA ILE A 161 14.81 12.01 20.33
C ILE A 161 15.93 12.72 21.10
N GLU A 162 16.77 11.94 21.80
CA GLU A 162 17.88 12.47 22.60
C GLU A 162 18.98 13.08 21.73
N ASP A 163 19.36 12.42 20.64
CA ASP A 163 20.39 12.89 19.70
C ASP A 163 19.99 14.22 19.03
N ASP A 164 18.71 14.39 18.73
CA ASP A 164 18.16 15.62 18.15
C ASP A 164 17.86 16.70 19.22
N GLY A 165 18.09 16.42 20.51
CA GLY A 165 17.83 17.35 21.61
C GLY A 165 16.35 17.69 21.81
N LEU A 166 15.45 16.78 21.45
CA LEU A 166 14.00 16.95 21.51
C LEU A 166 13.43 16.46 22.86
N ASP A 167 12.24 16.94 23.24
CA ASP A 167 11.56 16.51 24.47
C ASP A 167 10.59 15.36 24.19
N VAL A 168 10.81 14.22 24.85
CA VAL A 168 9.91 13.05 24.83
C VAL A 168 8.47 13.44 25.19
N ASN A 169 8.26 14.40 26.09
CA ASN A 169 6.93 14.80 26.50
C ASN A 169 6.11 15.42 25.36
N ASP A 170 6.76 16.01 24.35
CA ASP A 170 6.04 16.54 23.19
C ASP A 170 5.48 15.41 22.33
N TYR A 171 6.22 14.31 22.15
CA TYR A 171 5.72 13.11 21.48
C TYR A 171 4.56 12.47 22.24
N LEU A 172 4.65 12.39 23.57
CA LEU A 172 3.55 11.85 24.38
C LEU A 172 2.28 12.71 24.26
N LYS A 173 2.41 14.05 24.24
CA LYS A 173 1.28 14.97 23.98
C LYS A 173 0.70 14.80 22.57
N GLU A 174 1.53 14.46 21.60
CA GLU A 174 1.10 14.16 20.24
C GLU A 174 0.41 12.79 20.10
N GLY A 175 0.35 11.99 21.18
CA GLY A 175 -0.34 10.71 21.22
C GLY A 175 0.55 9.51 20.90
N TYR A 176 1.88 9.66 20.99
CA TYR A 176 2.77 8.51 20.98
C TYR A 176 2.67 7.72 22.29
N THR A 177 2.85 6.41 22.19
CA THR A 177 2.85 5.46 23.30
C THR A 177 4.24 4.88 23.50
N LYS A 178 4.69 4.80 24.75
CA LYS A 178 6.02 4.29 25.10
C LYS A 178 6.01 2.77 25.12
N HIS A 179 7.03 2.17 24.51
CA HIS A 179 7.26 0.74 24.47
C HIS A 179 8.72 0.42 24.84
N LEU A 180 8.94 -0.82 25.27
CA LEU A 180 10.28 -1.34 25.59
C LEU A 180 10.57 -2.54 24.71
N HIS A 181 11.64 -2.45 23.93
CA HIS A 181 12.16 -3.55 23.14
C HIS A 181 13.46 -4.09 23.75
N ALA A 182 13.55 -5.40 23.96
CA ALA A 182 14.68 -6.03 24.63
C ALA A 182 16.04 -5.74 23.96
N GLN A 183 16.06 -5.54 22.64
CA GLN A 183 17.29 -5.29 21.86
C GLN A 183 17.50 -3.84 21.44
N HIS A 184 16.44 -3.02 21.43
CA HIS A 184 16.47 -1.66 20.85
C HIS A 184 16.15 -0.57 21.88
N GLY A 185 16.03 -0.94 23.16
CA GLY A 185 15.72 0.00 24.22
C GLY A 185 14.29 0.53 24.14
N VAL A 186 14.12 1.79 24.52
CA VAL A 186 12.82 2.46 24.52
C VAL A 186 12.51 3.01 23.14
N TYR A 187 11.28 2.79 22.67
CA TYR A 187 10.75 3.45 21.49
C TYR A 187 9.34 3.98 21.76
N TYR A 188 8.92 4.91 20.92
CA TYR A 188 7.61 5.54 20.98
C TYR A 188 6.88 5.27 19.67
N GLU A 189 5.63 4.85 19.77
CA GLU A 189 4.81 4.47 18.61
C GLU A 189 3.51 5.27 18.58
N LYS A 190 3.17 5.78 17.40
CA LYS A 190 1.86 6.40 17.12
C LYS A 190 1.24 5.79 15.88
N ARG A 191 0.06 5.20 16.05
CA ARG A 191 -0.77 4.69 14.97
C ARG A 191 -1.33 5.85 14.15
N ASN A 192 -1.06 5.85 12.85
CA ASN A 192 -1.49 6.86 11.88
C ASN A 192 -2.64 6.39 10.97
N GLY A 193 -2.84 5.07 10.85
CA GLY A 193 -3.86 4.54 9.97
C GLY A 193 -3.88 3.02 9.90
N ASP A 194 -4.53 2.54 8.86
CA ASP A 194 -4.67 1.13 8.52
C ASP A 194 -3.82 0.81 7.29
N ILE A 195 -3.23 -0.39 7.29
CA ILE A 195 -2.67 -1.04 6.11
C ILE A 195 -3.52 -2.25 5.81
N TRP A 196 -4.12 -2.33 4.63
CA TRP A 196 -4.84 -3.52 4.20
C TRP A 196 -3.94 -4.38 3.33
N ILE A 197 -3.63 -5.58 3.82
CA ILE A 197 -2.73 -6.55 3.21
C ILE A 197 -3.56 -7.54 2.41
N GLY A 198 -3.59 -7.35 1.10
CA GLY A 198 -4.39 -8.12 0.15
C GLY A 198 -3.61 -9.24 -0.52
N ARG A 199 -4.13 -10.45 -0.48
CA ARG A 199 -3.63 -11.61 -1.24
C ARG A 199 -4.74 -12.20 -2.08
N ARG A 200 -4.44 -12.74 -3.25
CA ARG A 200 -5.47 -13.37 -4.07
C ARG A 200 -6.03 -14.58 -3.32
N LYS A 201 -7.37 -14.70 -3.30
CA LYS A 201 -8.04 -15.91 -2.80
C LYS A 201 -7.56 -17.12 -3.60
N LEU A 202 -7.21 -18.18 -2.90
CA LEU A 202 -7.00 -19.46 -3.56
C LEU A 202 -8.35 -19.91 -4.12
N VAL A 203 -8.40 -20.14 -5.44
CA VAL A 203 -9.54 -20.81 -6.05
C VAL A 203 -9.52 -22.22 -5.48
N LYS A 204 -10.46 -22.54 -4.58
CA LYS A 204 -10.71 -23.93 -4.23
C LYS A 204 -11.24 -24.59 -5.50
N ASP A 205 -10.46 -25.46 -6.11
CA ASP A 205 -10.94 -26.28 -7.21
C ASP A 205 -12.14 -27.09 -6.71
N SER A 206 -13.35 -26.65 -7.05
CA SER A 206 -14.58 -27.37 -6.80
C SER A 206 -14.76 -28.48 -7.84
N ASN A 207 -13.76 -29.35 -7.97
CA ASN A 207 -13.79 -30.54 -8.80
C ASN A 207 -12.74 -31.57 -8.35
N THR A 208 -12.94 -32.18 -7.19
CA THR A 208 -12.43 -33.53 -6.93
C THR A 208 -13.32 -34.19 -5.88
N ASN A 209 -14.36 -34.86 -6.35
CA ASN A 209 -14.94 -36.10 -5.80
C ASN A 209 -16.23 -36.44 -6.58
N ALA A 210 -16.03 -36.85 -7.82
CA ALA A 210 -16.90 -37.81 -8.47
C ALA A 210 -15.97 -38.90 -9.01
N ASN A 211 -15.76 -39.94 -8.19
CA ASN A 211 -15.52 -41.33 -8.55
C ASN A 211 -15.37 -42.15 -7.27
#